data_AF-A0A6N7WHL7-F1
#
_entry.id   AF-A0A6N7WHL7-F1
#
_cell.length_a   1.000
_cell.length_b   1.000
_cell.length_c   1.000
_cell.angle_alpha   90.00
_cell.angle_beta   90.00
_cell.angle_gamma   90.00
#
_symmetry.space_group_name_H-M   'P 1'
#
loop_
_entity.id
_entity.type
_entity.pdbx_description
1 polymer ?
#
loop_
_entity_poly.entity_id
_entity_poly.type
_entity_poly.pdbx_seq_one_letter_code
_entity_poly.pdbx_strand_id
1 'polypeptide(L)'
;MKKRIGVVADDVTGANDIGVMFKKGGFRSAVFPQSLISLCDIRRESEGLDVIIIDTDSRFDAPETAASKVAKATALLQTLPCDVYFNKTCSVFRGNIGSEFDSMQDVLGVGCSMVIAGFPGNGRTTVDGIHYVYGTRLEDSQFRTDPIHPMDCSFLPDIMHRQTDRPIGQITWSDLDQGLEFVKRKKEELKRSCAYILFDVRHQEDLRLVADAVADEVNICGSSAIGQELPAAYRRLEPEKEAPVLLIAGSLTKQSISQTELLRRKGYPIFTFDTETIFDEKALAAEERRLTESAVNALSGSNSSNAMVLVHSVQEKEKVRRTKETGQKLGLTHEEIGKRISGCLCRVARSVLVRTGCRRLVVAGGDTSAAVTGELEIYRMEIGEEIEPGVPAMTGTANLGELQLVLKSGSFGSEFFLEKAARYLQGERAFDSREQRAKVKLA
;
A
#
# COMPACT_ATOMS: atom_id res chain seq x y z
N MET A 1 -0.22 -0.60 10.53
CA MET A 1 -1.50 -1.02 11.14
C MET A 1 -2.56 -0.35 10.31
N LYS A 2 -3.49 -1.12 9.74
CA LYS A 2 -4.48 -0.59 8.80
C LYS A 2 -5.31 0.50 9.49
N LYS A 3 -5.28 1.72 8.95
CA LYS A 3 -6.04 2.87 9.46
C LYS A 3 -7.53 2.53 9.53
N ARG A 4 -8.18 2.87 10.64
CA ARG A 4 -9.63 2.74 10.84
C ARG A 4 -10.29 4.10 10.80
N ILE A 5 -11.42 4.21 10.11
CA ILE A 5 -12.06 5.49 9.80
C ILE A 5 -13.43 5.59 10.47
N GLY A 6 -13.68 6.68 11.17
CA GLY A 6 -15.01 7.07 11.62
C GLY A 6 -15.60 8.12 10.68
N VAL A 7 -16.73 7.85 10.06
CA VAL A 7 -17.41 8.80 9.16
C VAL A 7 -18.69 9.28 9.82
N VAL A 8 -18.95 10.58 9.78
CA VAL A 8 -20.26 11.17 10.06
C VAL A 8 -20.81 11.68 8.75
N ALA A 9 -22.00 11.25 8.36
CA ALA A 9 -22.62 11.60 7.09
C ALA A 9 -23.97 12.29 7.30
N ASP A 10 -24.21 13.38 6.57
CA ASP A 10 -25.40 14.23 6.68
C ASP A 10 -26.71 13.59 6.18
N ASP A 11 -26.61 12.49 5.41
CA ASP A 11 -27.74 11.69 4.93
C ASP A 11 -27.39 10.24 4.62
N VAL A 12 -28.40 9.36 4.65
CA VAL A 12 -28.24 7.92 4.40
C VAL A 12 -27.72 7.60 2.99
N THR A 13 -28.07 8.38 1.97
CA THR A 13 -27.62 8.10 0.60
C THR A 13 -26.15 8.45 0.41
N GLY A 14 -25.70 9.57 1.00
CA GLY A 14 -24.30 9.95 1.09
C GLY A 14 -23.47 9.00 1.96
N ALA A 15 -24.05 8.48 3.05
CA ALA A 15 -23.43 7.46 3.89
C ALA A 15 -23.16 6.17 3.12
N ASN A 16 -24.13 5.70 2.33
CA ASN A 16 -23.94 4.54 1.45
C ASN A 16 -22.90 4.82 0.35
N ASP A 17 -22.95 6.00 -0.27
CA ASP A 17 -22.03 6.39 -1.34
C ASP A 17 -20.56 6.40 -0.88
N ILE A 18 -20.25 7.02 0.26
CA ILE A 18 -18.88 6.98 0.81
C ILE A 18 -18.47 5.57 1.24
N GLY A 19 -19.40 4.75 1.75
CA GLY A 19 -19.15 3.33 2.02
C GLY A 19 -18.73 2.56 0.76
N VAL A 20 -19.41 2.79 -0.37
CA VAL A 20 -19.05 2.21 -1.67
C VAL A 20 -17.66 2.68 -2.12
N MET A 21 -17.32 3.96 -1.94
CA MET A 21 -15.99 4.46 -2.32
C MET A 21 -14.89 3.78 -1.51
N PHE A 22 -15.01 3.67 -0.19
CA PHE A 22 -14.05 2.91 0.61
C PHE A 22 -14.00 1.42 0.24
N LYS A 23 -15.14 0.81 -0.10
CA LYS A 23 -15.19 -0.58 -0.57
C LYS A 23 -14.37 -0.79 -1.85
N LYS A 24 -14.40 0.15 -2.80
CA LYS A 24 -13.57 0.11 -4.01
C LYS A 24 -12.07 0.14 -3.69
N GLY A 25 -11.66 0.82 -2.62
CA GLY A 25 -10.28 0.81 -2.12
C GLY A 25 -9.90 -0.42 -1.28
N GLY A 26 -10.82 -1.38 -1.10
CA GLY A 26 -10.59 -2.63 -0.36
C GLY A 26 -10.91 -2.56 1.14
N PHE A 27 -11.65 -1.54 1.58
CA PHE A 27 -12.05 -1.39 2.98
C PHE A 27 -13.45 -1.98 3.21
N ARG A 28 -13.69 -2.49 4.42
CA ARG A 28 -15.00 -2.97 4.88
C ARG A 28 -15.69 -1.85 5.65
N SER A 29 -16.91 -1.50 5.23
CA SER A 29 -17.68 -0.41 5.83
C SER A 29 -19.07 -0.88 6.27
N ALA A 30 -19.64 -0.23 7.28
CA ALA A 30 -21.06 -0.35 7.61
C ALA A 30 -21.64 1.02 8.01
N VAL A 31 -22.95 1.20 7.78
CA VAL A 31 -23.70 2.42 8.10
C VAL A 31 -24.59 2.16 9.31
N PHE A 32 -24.56 3.07 10.26
CA PHE A 32 -25.34 3.06 11.49
C PHE A 32 -26.19 4.34 11.56
N PRO A 33 -27.52 4.26 11.40
CA PRO A 33 -28.39 5.42 11.59
C PRO A 33 -28.32 5.90 13.04
N GLN A 34 -27.99 7.18 13.25
CA GLN A 34 -27.80 7.73 14.59
C GLN A 34 -29.05 7.61 15.46
N SER A 35 -30.24 7.78 14.87
CA SER A 35 -31.53 7.65 15.55
C SER A 35 -31.82 6.24 16.07
N LEU A 36 -31.16 5.22 15.51
CA LEU A 36 -31.36 3.81 15.84
C LEU A 36 -30.14 3.20 16.54
N ILE A 37 -29.11 4.00 16.86
CA ILE A 37 -27.85 3.50 17.37
C ILE A 37 -28.00 2.73 18.69
N SER A 38 -28.99 3.10 19.51
CA SER A 38 -29.30 2.46 20.79
C SER A 38 -29.84 1.03 20.64
N LEU A 39 -30.24 0.62 19.43
CA LEU A 39 -30.70 -0.75 19.15
C LEU A 39 -29.55 -1.76 18.98
N CYS A 40 -28.30 -1.31 18.96
CA CYS A 40 -27.13 -2.17 18.76
C CYS A 40 -25.97 -1.79 19.69
N ASP A 41 -25.08 -2.75 19.94
CA ASP A 41 -23.76 -2.45 20.50
C ASP A 41 -22.80 -2.15 19.34
N ILE A 42 -22.65 -0.86 19.00
CA ILE A 42 -21.79 -0.43 17.90
C ILE A 42 -20.34 -0.94 18.04
N ARG A 43 -19.83 -1.14 19.27
CA ARG A 43 -18.46 -1.65 19.44
C ARG A 43 -18.35 -3.05 18.86
N ARG A 44 -19.29 -3.93 19.23
CA ARG A 44 -19.37 -5.30 18.73
C ARG A 44 -19.66 -5.35 17.23
N GLU A 45 -20.66 -4.59 16.76
CA GLU A 45 -21.04 -4.56 15.34
C GLU A 45 -19.95 -3.95 14.45
N SER A 46 -19.04 -3.15 15.03
CA SER A 46 -17.90 -2.59 14.31
C SER A 46 -16.69 -3.54 14.20
N GLU A 47 -16.73 -4.73 14.81
CA GLU A 47 -15.61 -5.67 14.76
C GLU A 47 -15.30 -6.11 13.31
N GLY A 48 -14.01 -6.01 12.93
CA GLY A 48 -13.56 -6.35 11.57
C GLY A 48 -13.97 -5.36 10.46
N LEU A 49 -14.62 -4.25 10.81
CA LEU A 49 -14.79 -3.11 9.90
C LEU A 49 -13.55 -2.22 9.88
N ASP A 50 -13.27 -1.66 8.71
CA ASP A 50 -12.24 -0.63 8.52
C ASP A 50 -12.86 0.78 8.55
N VAL A 51 -14.13 0.92 8.21
CA VAL A 51 -14.86 2.19 8.16
C VAL A 51 -16.21 2.05 8.89
N ILE A 52 -16.47 2.95 9.82
CA ILE A 52 -17.67 2.98 10.65
C ILE A 52 -18.38 4.29 10.33
N ILE A 53 -19.56 4.20 9.71
CA ILE A 53 -20.28 5.37 9.19
C ILE A 53 -21.52 5.60 10.05
N ILE A 54 -21.64 6.78 10.66
CA ILE A 54 -22.84 7.21 11.37
C ILE A 54 -23.60 8.19 10.48
N ASP A 55 -24.84 7.84 10.14
CA ASP A 55 -25.76 8.72 9.41
C ASP A 55 -26.57 9.56 10.40
N THR A 56 -26.40 10.88 10.35
CA THR A 56 -27.07 11.83 11.25
C THR A 56 -28.43 12.29 10.75
N ASP A 57 -28.75 12.08 9.46
CA ASP A 57 -29.93 12.65 8.81
C ASP A 57 -30.09 14.14 9.18
N SER A 58 -29.01 14.91 9.02
CA SER A 58 -28.89 16.30 9.49
C SER A 58 -28.87 17.34 8.37
N ARG A 59 -28.86 16.92 7.10
CA ARG A 59 -28.78 17.84 5.96
C ARG A 59 -29.84 18.95 6.00
N PHE A 60 -31.07 18.60 6.38
CA PHE A 60 -32.22 19.52 6.37
C PHE A 60 -32.58 20.06 7.76
N ASP A 61 -31.78 19.74 8.78
CA ASP A 61 -31.97 20.29 10.11
C ASP A 61 -31.54 21.76 10.18
N ALA A 62 -31.97 22.45 11.24
CA ALA A 62 -31.38 23.73 11.62
C ALA A 62 -29.87 23.55 11.94
N PRO A 63 -29.02 24.56 11.67
CA PRO A 63 -27.58 24.46 11.86
C PRO A 63 -27.14 23.97 13.24
N GLU A 64 -27.80 24.42 14.31
CA GLU A 64 -27.48 24.05 15.70
C GLU A 64 -27.84 22.60 16.00
N THR A 65 -28.93 22.11 15.41
CA THR A 65 -29.36 20.70 15.53
C THR A 65 -28.39 19.79 14.79
N ALA A 66 -27.99 20.17 13.57
CA ALA A 66 -27.02 19.44 12.77
C ALA A 66 -25.66 19.36 13.48
N ALA A 67 -25.16 20.49 13.98
CA ALA A 67 -23.95 20.54 14.82
C ALA A 67 -24.08 19.62 16.05
N SER A 68 -25.20 19.67 16.79
CA SER A 68 -25.40 18.80 17.96
C SER A 68 -25.36 17.30 17.60
N LYS A 69 -25.96 16.92 16.47
CA LYS A 69 -25.94 15.53 15.97
C LYS A 69 -24.52 15.10 15.58
N VAL A 70 -23.79 15.95 14.85
CA VAL A 70 -22.40 15.68 14.46
C VAL A 70 -21.49 15.56 15.68
N ALA A 71 -21.65 16.44 16.68
CA ALA A 71 -20.88 16.36 17.92
C ALA A 71 -21.08 15.01 18.63
N LYS A 72 -22.33 14.56 18.77
CA LYS A 72 -22.67 13.27 19.41
C LYS A 72 -22.12 12.08 18.60
N ALA A 73 -22.25 12.10 17.28
CA ALA A 73 -21.73 11.05 16.41
C ALA A 73 -20.21 10.96 16.47
N THR A 74 -19.53 12.11 16.42
CA THR A 74 -18.06 12.21 16.51
C THR A 74 -17.56 11.71 17.85
N ALA A 75 -18.20 12.13 18.96
CA ALA A 75 -17.85 11.66 20.31
C ALA A 75 -18.02 10.15 20.46
N LEU A 76 -19.08 9.57 19.86
CA LEU A 76 -19.26 8.12 19.85
C LEU A 76 -18.15 7.41 19.05
N LEU A 77 -17.78 7.92 17.88
CA LEU A 77 -16.69 7.38 17.06
C LEU A 77 -15.32 7.46 17.78
N GLN A 78 -15.08 8.47 18.61
CA GLN A 78 -13.87 8.57 19.46
C GLN A 78 -13.79 7.47 20.51
N THR A 79 -14.90 6.84 20.90
CA THR A 79 -14.88 5.67 21.80
C THR A 79 -14.44 4.39 21.09
N LEU A 80 -14.44 4.38 19.76
CA LEU A 80 -14.02 3.27 18.90
C LEU A 80 -12.56 3.51 18.46
N PRO A 81 -11.81 2.46 18.08
CA PRO A 81 -10.40 2.60 17.68
C PRO A 81 -10.28 3.18 16.26
N CYS A 82 -10.83 4.37 16.02
CA CYS A 82 -10.68 5.12 14.77
C CYS A 82 -9.43 6.00 14.82
N ASP A 83 -8.69 6.04 13.71
CA ASP A 83 -7.49 6.86 13.54
C ASP A 83 -7.75 8.15 12.75
N VAL A 84 -8.79 8.14 11.90
CA VAL A 84 -9.15 9.24 10.99
C VAL A 84 -10.66 9.44 11.07
N TYR A 85 -11.07 10.70 11.00
CA TYR A 85 -12.47 11.12 11.05
C TYR A 85 -12.84 11.84 9.76
N PHE A 86 -14.02 11.54 9.25
CA PHE A 86 -14.52 12.09 8.01
C PHE A 86 -15.89 12.72 8.19
N ASN A 87 -16.04 14.02 7.94
CA ASN A 87 -17.35 14.65 7.81
C ASN A 87 -17.81 14.64 6.35
N LYS A 88 -18.74 13.73 6.02
CA LYS A 88 -19.24 13.48 4.68
C LYS A 88 -20.48 14.32 4.40
N THR A 89 -20.37 15.23 3.45
CA THR A 89 -21.46 16.11 2.98
C THR A 89 -21.79 15.87 1.50
N CYS A 90 -22.87 16.47 1.01
CA CYS A 90 -23.31 16.32 -0.38
C CYS A 90 -22.21 16.75 -1.38
N SER A 91 -22.08 16.05 -2.51
CA SER A 91 -21.06 16.37 -3.52
C SER A 91 -21.25 17.72 -4.19
N VAL A 92 -22.42 18.34 -4.07
CA VAL A 92 -22.71 19.71 -4.52
C VAL A 92 -22.65 20.73 -3.37
N PHE A 93 -22.09 20.35 -2.22
CA PHE A 93 -21.73 21.24 -1.11
C PHE A 93 -22.91 22.04 -0.50
N ARG A 94 -24.09 21.41 -0.47
CA ARG A 94 -25.32 21.95 0.13
C ARG A 94 -25.56 21.40 1.54
N GLY A 95 -26.31 22.14 2.35
CA GLY A 95 -26.66 21.78 3.74
C GLY A 95 -25.84 22.56 4.77
N ASN A 96 -25.72 21.97 5.96
CA ASN A 96 -25.10 22.55 7.15
C ASN A 96 -23.56 22.42 7.17
N ILE A 97 -22.91 22.76 6.06
CA ILE A 97 -21.47 22.53 5.84
C ILE A 97 -20.61 23.13 6.95
N GLY A 98 -20.73 24.44 7.22
CA GLY A 98 -19.86 25.13 8.17
C GLY A 98 -20.12 24.69 9.60
N SER A 99 -21.39 24.60 10.01
CA SER A 99 -21.75 24.20 11.37
C SER A 99 -21.40 22.75 11.70
N GLU A 100 -21.54 21.82 10.74
CA GLU A 100 -21.14 20.43 10.91
C GLU A 100 -19.61 20.28 10.93
N PHE A 101 -18.88 21.00 10.07
CA PHE A 101 -17.42 20.95 10.04
C PHE A 101 -16.81 21.52 11.33
N ASP A 102 -17.32 22.67 11.78
CA ASP A 102 -16.90 23.32 13.02
C ASP A 102 -17.15 22.38 14.21
N SER A 103 -18.33 21.77 14.26
CA SER A 103 -18.70 20.83 15.33
C SER A 103 -17.78 19.61 15.41
N MET A 104 -17.46 18.99 14.27
CA MET A 104 -16.53 17.86 14.26
C MET A 104 -15.11 18.31 14.67
N GLN A 105 -14.63 19.45 14.19
CA GLN A 105 -13.32 19.98 14.59
C GLN A 105 -13.22 20.18 16.11
N ASP A 106 -14.25 20.77 16.71
CA ASP A 106 -14.27 21.09 18.14
C ASP A 106 -14.26 19.83 19.01
N VAL A 107 -15.02 18.80 18.63
CA VAL A 107 -15.02 17.52 19.36
C VAL A 107 -13.70 16.77 19.20
N LEU A 108 -13.06 16.85 18.03
CA LEU A 108 -11.76 16.21 17.80
C LEU A 108 -10.59 17.00 18.41
N GLY A 109 -10.77 18.29 18.71
CA GLY A 109 -9.69 19.17 19.16
C GLY A 109 -8.64 19.42 18.09
N VAL A 110 -9.01 19.37 16.80
CA VAL A 110 -8.10 19.59 15.67
C VAL A 110 -8.20 21.02 15.17
N GLY A 111 -7.04 21.65 14.95
CA GLY A 111 -6.98 23.06 14.53
C GLY A 111 -7.15 23.29 13.03
N CYS A 112 -7.10 22.24 12.20
CA CYS A 112 -7.26 22.34 10.76
C CYS A 112 -7.84 21.05 10.14
N SER A 113 -8.77 21.17 9.18
CA SER A 113 -9.35 20.04 8.43
C SER A 113 -9.19 20.19 6.92
N MET A 114 -9.05 19.06 6.23
CA MET A 114 -8.90 19.03 4.78
C MET A 114 -10.26 18.93 4.10
N VAL A 115 -10.58 19.84 3.18
CA VAL A 115 -11.89 19.92 2.52
C VAL A 115 -11.77 19.51 1.05
N ILE A 116 -12.42 18.41 0.66
CA ILE A 116 -12.39 17.86 -0.69
C ILE A 116 -13.81 17.63 -1.19
N ALA A 117 -14.30 18.49 -2.08
CA ALA A 117 -15.65 18.39 -2.64
C ALA A 117 -15.70 17.58 -3.96
N GLY A 118 -14.62 17.56 -4.72
CA GLY A 118 -14.61 16.98 -6.08
C GLY A 118 -14.99 15.50 -6.14
N PHE A 119 -15.78 15.15 -7.16
CA PHE A 119 -16.11 13.77 -7.55
C PHE A 119 -16.13 13.68 -9.08
N PRO A 120 -14.95 13.63 -9.75
CA PRO A 120 -14.87 13.69 -11.21
C PRO A 120 -15.62 12.58 -11.92
N GLY A 121 -15.59 11.35 -11.38
CA GLY A 121 -16.35 10.21 -11.91
C GLY A 121 -17.87 10.40 -11.91
N ASN A 122 -18.38 11.39 -11.18
CA ASN A 122 -19.78 11.81 -11.19
C ASN A 122 -19.93 13.27 -11.64
N GLY A 123 -18.99 13.79 -12.43
CA GLY A 123 -19.04 15.13 -13.02
C GLY A 123 -18.87 16.30 -12.04
N ARG A 124 -18.45 16.08 -10.79
CA ARG A 124 -18.20 17.17 -9.82
C ARG A 124 -16.73 17.51 -9.83
N THR A 125 -16.40 18.76 -10.15
CA THR A 125 -15.01 19.23 -10.22
C THR A 125 -14.88 20.55 -9.49
N THR A 126 -13.70 20.85 -8.98
CA THR A 126 -13.39 22.13 -8.35
C THR A 126 -12.14 22.69 -8.99
N VAL A 127 -12.22 23.94 -9.48
CA VAL A 127 -11.15 24.64 -10.19
C VAL A 127 -11.10 26.07 -9.68
N ASP A 128 -9.96 26.49 -9.15
CA ASP A 128 -9.73 27.77 -8.48
C ASP A 128 -10.78 28.03 -7.39
N GLY A 129 -11.13 26.98 -6.63
CA GLY A 129 -12.17 27.02 -5.60
C GLY A 129 -13.61 27.08 -6.12
N ILE A 130 -13.83 27.18 -7.43
CA ILE A 130 -15.15 27.19 -8.05
C ILE A 130 -15.59 25.76 -8.31
N HIS A 131 -16.78 25.40 -7.84
CA HIS A 131 -17.34 24.06 -8.00
C HIS A 131 -18.27 23.96 -9.20
N TYR A 132 -18.12 22.88 -9.95
CA TYR A 132 -18.85 22.61 -11.18
C TYR A 132 -19.58 21.28 -11.09
N VAL A 133 -20.75 21.22 -11.71
CA VAL A 133 -21.56 20.04 -11.94
C VAL A 133 -21.68 19.83 -13.45
N TYR A 134 -21.07 18.75 -13.95
CA TYR A 134 -20.99 18.42 -15.38
C TYR A 134 -20.52 19.61 -16.24
N GLY A 135 -19.48 20.30 -15.78
CA GLY A 135 -18.90 21.47 -16.47
C GLY A 135 -19.70 22.76 -16.32
N THR A 136 -20.88 22.74 -15.70
CA THR A 136 -21.66 23.94 -15.39
C THR A 136 -21.34 24.41 -13.97
N ARG A 137 -21.19 25.71 -13.75
CA ARG A 137 -21.04 26.25 -12.40
C ARG A 137 -22.20 25.81 -11.51
N LEU A 138 -21.93 25.54 -10.24
CA LEU A 138 -22.93 25.10 -9.30
C LEU A 138 -24.15 26.04 -9.26
N GLU A 139 -23.92 27.34 -9.24
CA GLU A 139 -24.95 28.41 -9.24
C GLU A 139 -25.79 28.51 -10.50
N ASP A 140 -25.35 27.91 -11.60
CA ASP A 140 -26.03 27.89 -12.91
C ASP A 140 -26.61 26.50 -13.22
N SER A 141 -26.42 25.53 -12.32
CA SER A 141 -26.89 24.16 -12.49
C SER A 141 -28.33 23.99 -12.01
N GLN A 142 -28.88 22.78 -12.18
CA GLN A 142 -30.17 22.40 -11.61
C GLN A 142 -30.26 22.56 -10.08
N PHE A 143 -29.13 22.66 -9.38
CA PHE A 143 -29.08 22.85 -7.92
C PHE A 143 -29.33 24.31 -7.51
N ARG A 144 -29.32 25.27 -8.45
CA ARG A 144 -29.73 26.66 -8.19
C ARG A 144 -31.15 26.75 -7.64
N THR A 145 -32.04 25.88 -8.13
CA THR A 145 -33.46 25.84 -7.76
C THR A 145 -33.78 24.67 -6.83
N ASP A 146 -32.80 24.19 -6.07
CA ASP A 146 -33.05 23.19 -5.03
C ASP A 146 -34.14 23.71 -4.07
N PRO A 147 -35.16 22.91 -3.73
CA PRO A 147 -36.31 23.40 -2.96
C PRO A 147 -35.99 23.72 -1.50
N ILE A 148 -34.86 23.24 -0.95
CA ILE A 148 -34.50 23.40 0.46
C ILE A 148 -33.21 24.21 0.61
N HIS A 149 -32.19 23.90 -0.21
CA HIS A 149 -30.89 24.57 -0.21
C HIS A 149 -30.51 25.07 -1.61
N PRO A 150 -31.15 26.14 -2.11
CA PRO A 150 -30.77 26.77 -3.38
C PRO A 150 -29.28 27.10 -3.41
N MET A 151 -28.56 26.58 -4.40
CA MET A 151 -27.14 26.88 -4.57
C MET A 151 -26.97 28.08 -5.50
N ASP A 152 -26.76 29.27 -4.94
CA ASP A 152 -26.60 30.53 -5.68
C ASP A 152 -25.14 31.01 -5.81
N CYS A 153 -24.20 30.21 -5.29
CA CYS A 153 -22.77 30.45 -5.32
C CYS A 153 -22.03 29.13 -5.61
N SER A 154 -20.95 29.22 -6.37
CA SER A 154 -20.07 28.11 -6.76
C SER A 154 -18.70 28.22 -6.12
N PHE A 155 -18.30 29.40 -5.65
CA PHE A 155 -17.03 29.57 -4.96
C PHE A 155 -17.14 28.98 -3.56
N LEU A 156 -16.54 27.81 -3.35
CA LEU A 156 -16.71 27.02 -2.13
C LEU A 156 -16.31 27.76 -0.85
N PRO A 157 -15.23 28.58 -0.82
CA PRO A 157 -14.90 29.37 0.37
C PRO A 157 -16.02 30.32 0.78
N ASP A 158 -16.72 30.96 -0.17
CA ASP A 158 -17.86 31.84 0.15
C ASP A 158 -19.04 31.04 0.71
N ILE A 159 -19.29 29.83 0.21
CA ILE A 159 -20.34 28.96 0.75
C ILE A 159 -20.03 28.61 2.22
N MET A 160 -18.77 28.31 2.53
CA MET A 160 -18.34 28.04 3.90
C MET A 160 -18.40 29.29 4.78
N HIS A 161 -17.91 30.44 4.32
CA HIS A 161 -17.89 31.68 5.08
C HIS A 161 -19.27 32.21 5.46
N ARG A 162 -20.34 31.78 4.76
CA ARG A 162 -21.72 32.06 5.18
C ARG A 162 -22.15 31.29 6.43
N GLN A 163 -21.41 30.26 6.82
CA GLN A 163 -21.76 29.31 7.88
C GLN A 163 -20.67 29.17 8.95
N THR A 164 -19.46 29.68 8.72
CA THR A 164 -18.35 29.68 9.69
C THR A 164 -17.47 30.91 9.52
N ASP A 165 -17.00 31.47 10.64
CA ASP A 165 -16.04 32.57 10.68
C ASP A 165 -14.57 32.08 10.63
N ARG A 166 -14.34 30.76 10.60
CA ARG A 166 -12.99 30.21 10.65
C ARG A 166 -12.23 30.44 9.32
N PRO A 167 -10.91 30.69 9.37
CA PRO A 167 -10.13 31.00 8.17
C PRO A 167 -9.96 29.80 7.24
N ILE A 168 -10.08 30.04 5.93
CA ILE A 168 -10.01 29.03 4.87
C ILE A 168 -8.83 29.31 3.96
N GLY A 169 -7.96 28.31 3.78
CA GLY A 169 -6.88 28.29 2.79
C GLY A 169 -7.27 27.45 1.58
N GLN A 170 -6.53 27.62 0.48
CA GLN A 170 -6.77 26.88 -0.76
C GLN A 170 -5.48 26.29 -1.34
N ILE A 171 -5.60 25.06 -1.83
CA ILE A 171 -4.63 24.39 -2.69
C ILE A 171 -5.31 24.19 -4.04
N THR A 172 -4.91 25.00 -5.00
CA THR A 172 -5.51 25.06 -6.34
C THR A 172 -4.94 23.97 -7.25
N TRP A 173 -5.58 23.74 -8.38
CA TRP A 173 -5.07 22.82 -9.40
C TRP A 173 -3.64 23.18 -9.84
N SER A 174 -3.29 24.46 -9.87
CA SER A 174 -1.94 24.93 -10.24
C SER A 174 -0.88 24.52 -9.20
N ASP A 175 -1.28 24.36 -7.94
CA ASP A 175 -0.42 23.82 -6.88
C ASP A 175 -0.27 22.29 -7.02
N LEU A 176 -1.34 21.60 -7.41
CA LEU A 176 -1.31 20.15 -7.66
C LEU A 176 -0.37 19.80 -8.82
N ASP A 177 -0.35 20.62 -9.87
CA ASP A 177 0.54 20.46 -11.03
C ASP A 177 2.03 20.60 -10.66
N GLN A 178 2.36 21.20 -9.50
CA GLN A 178 3.72 21.24 -8.97
C GLN A 178 4.14 19.95 -8.22
N GLY A 179 3.22 19.01 -8.02
CA GLY A 179 3.48 17.69 -7.47
C GLY A 179 3.33 17.58 -5.95
N LEU A 180 3.35 16.33 -5.47
CA LEU A 180 2.99 15.95 -4.10
C LEU A 180 3.80 16.68 -3.01
N GLU A 181 5.11 16.81 -3.18
CA GLU A 181 5.96 17.45 -2.17
C GLU A 181 5.69 18.95 -2.03
N PHE A 182 5.37 19.62 -3.15
CA PHE A 182 4.94 21.01 -3.11
C PHE A 182 3.62 21.15 -2.34
N VAL A 183 2.64 20.30 -2.67
CA VAL A 183 1.31 20.29 -2.04
C VAL A 183 1.43 20.04 -0.54
N LYS A 184 2.21 19.04 -0.10
CA LYS A 184 2.43 18.75 1.32
C LYS A 184 3.05 19.94 2.06
N ARG A 185 4.06 20.59 1.48
CA ARG A 185 4.69 21.77 2.08
C ARG A 185 3.71 22.94 2.22
N LYS A 186 2.93 23.22 1.16
CA LYS A 186 1.92 24.29 1.17
C LYS A 186 0.80 23.98 2.17
N LYS A 187 0.34 22.72 2.26
CA LYS A 187 -0.63 22.25 3.28
C LYS A 187 -0.13 22.59 4.69
N GLU A 188 1.09 22.21 5.02
CA GLU A 188 1.67 22.46 6.35
C GLU A 188 1.91 23.95 6.66
N GLU A 189 2.15 24.78 5.65
CA GLU A 189 2.19 26.24 5.80
C GLU A 189 0.80 26.79 6.13
N LEU A 190 -0.22 26.44 5.35
CA LEU A 190 -1.59 26.90 5.51
C LEU A 190 -2.20 26.45 6.86
N LYS A 191 -1.87 25.25 7.35
CA LYS A 191 -2.32 24.74 8.66
C LYS A 191 -1.96 25.66 9.84
N ARG A 192 -0.97 26.55 9.68
CA ARG A 192 -0.56 27.50 10.73
C ARG A 192 -1.51 28.69 10.88
N SER A 193 -2.30 28.99 9.86
CA SER A 193 -3.16 30.18 9.80
C SER A 193 -4.60 29.90 9.39
N CYS A 194 -4.89 28.69 8.90
CA CYS A 194 -6.20 28.31 8.38
C CYS A 194 -6.78 27.15 9.20
N ALA A 195 -8.08 27.21 9.46
CA ALA A 195 -8.84 26.10 10.04
C ALA A 195 -9.32 25.10 8.98
N TYR A 196 -9.40 25.52 7.72
CA TYR A 196 -9.77 24.66 6.61
C TYR A 196 -8.80 24.83 5.46
N ILE A 197 -8.47 23.73 4.78
CA ILE A 197 -7.72 23.76 3.52
C ILE A 197 -8.55 23.08 2.46
N LEU A 198 -9.00 23.86 1.49
CA LEU A 198 -9.79 23.39 0.38
C LEU A 198 -8.91 22.98 -0.80
N PHE A 199 -9.17 21.79 -1.34
CA PHE A 199 -8.44 21.25 -2.47
C PHE A 199 -9.29 21.29 -3.74
N ASP A 200 -8.70 21.83 -4.81
CA ASP A 200 -9.21 21.64 -6.15
C ASP A 200 -9.13 20.17 -6.58
N VAL A 201 -10.01 19.77 -7.50
CA VAL A 201 -10.01 18.45 -8.13
C VAL A 201 -10.64 18.57 -9.51
N ARG A 202 -9.83 18.45 -10.58
CA ARG A 202 -10.30 18.46 -11.98
C ARG A 202 -10.64 17.06 -12.47
N HIS A 203 -9.80 16.08 -12.12
CA HIS A 203 -9.89 14.69 -12.59
C HIS A 203 -9.39 13.70 -11.53
N GLN A 204 -9.46 12.40 -11.83
CA GLN A 204 -9.19 11.34 -10.85
C GLN A 204 -7.74 11.36 -10.35
N GLU A 205 -6.79 11.78 -11.19
CA GLU A 205 -5.37 11.89 -10.84
C GLU A 205 -5.13 12.96 -9.76
N ASP A 206 -5.82 14.10 -9.84
CA ASP A 206 -5.78 15.12 -8.78
C ASP A 206 -6.25 14.51 -7.45
N LEU A 207 -7.34 13.73 -7.48
CA LEU A 207 -7.89 13.08 -6.29
C LEU A 207 -6.92 12.07 -5.67
N ARG A 208 -6.15 11.33 -6.48
CA ARG A 208 -5.08 10.44 -6.01
C ARG A 208 -3.97 11.20 -5.32
N LEU A 209 -3.50 12.30 -5.93
CA LEU A 209 -2.46 13.15 -5.36
C LEU A 209 -2.92 13.78 -4.04
N VAL A 210 -4.15 14.29 -4.00
CA VAL A 210 -4.75 14.85 -2.79
C VAL A 210 -4.88 13.77 -1.70
N ALA A 211 -5.29 12.55 -2.04
CA ALA A 211 -5.32 11.45 -1.07
C ALA A 211 -3.94 11.17 -0.46
N ASP A 212 -2.87 11.21 -1.24
CA ASP A 212 -1.49 11.08 -0.74
C ASP A 212 -1.03 12.26 0.10
N ALA A 213 -1.53 13.47 -0.18
CA ALA A 213 -1.20 14.68 0.56
C ALA A 213 -1.91 14.76 1.93
N VAL A 214 -3.06 14.11 2.09
CA VAL A 214 -3.89 14.16 3.30
C VAL A 214 -3.92 12.86 4.09
N ALA A 215 -3.19 11.83 3.66
CA ALA A 215 -3.22 10.50 4.29
C ALA A 215 -2.75 10.51 5.76
N ASP A 216 -1.95 11.51 6.14
CA ASP A 216 -1.41 11.73 7.48
C ASP A 216 -2.32 12.60 8.37
N GLU A 217 -3.42 13.11 7.83
CA GLU A 217 -4.36 13.98 8.55
C GLU A 217 -5.38 13.19 9.37
N VAL A 218 -5.85 13.81 10.45
CA VAL A 218 -6.82 13.23 11.38
C VAL A 218 -8.26 13.54 10.98
N ASN A 219 -8.52 14.69 10.35
CA ASN A 219 -9.86 15.13 9.97
C ASN A 219 -9.94 15.53 8.50
N ILE A 220 -10.84 14.88 7.78
CA ILE A 220 -11.16 15.13 6.38
C ILE A 220 -12.66 15.48 6.27
N CYS A 221 -13.00 16.39 5.38
CA CYS A 221 -14.35 16.87 5.17
C CYS A 221 -14.69 16.92 3.67
N GLY A 222 -15.96 16.76 3.32
CA GLY A 222 -16.45 16.95 1.95
C GLY A 222 -17.12 15.72 1.36
N SER A 223 -16.90 15.45 0.06
CA SER A 223 -17.63 14.42 -0.68
C SER A 223 -17.02 13.02 -0.55
N SER A 224 -17.66 12.03 -1.16
CA SER A 224 -17.33 10.60 -1.02
C SER A 224 -16.10 10.15 -1.82
N ALA A 225 -15.77 10.83 -2.92
CA ALA A 225 -14.89 10.29 -3.96
C ALA A 225 -13.49 9.94 -3.44
N ILE A 226 -12.94 10.78 -2.57
CA ILE A 226 -11.60 10.59 -2.00
C ILE A 226 -11.49 9.27 -1.20
N GLY A 227 -12.61 8.75 -0.69
CA GLY A 227 -12.68 7.46 0.00
C GLY A 227 -12.22 6.27 -0.87
N GLN A 228 -12.26 6.39 -2.19
CA GLN A 228 -11.72 5.38 -3.10
C GLN A 228 -10.19 5.35 -3.10
N GLU A 229 -9.54 6.48 -2.89
CA GLU A 229 -8.08 6.63 -3.04
C GLU A 229 -7.34 6.56 -1.69
N LEU A 230 -7.97 6.99 -0.59
CA LEU A 230 -7.39 6.97 0.76
C LEU A 230 -6.85 5.59 1.19
N PRO A 231 -7.55 4.46 0.97
CA PRO A 231 -7.01 3.13 1.27
C PRO A 231 -5.62 2.84 0.70
N ALA A 232 -5.36 3.28 -0.54
CA ALA A 232 -4.06 3.11 -1.17
C ALA A 232 -3.02 4.05 -0.54
N ALA A 233 -3.41 5.30 -0.26
CA ALA A 233 -2.55 6.29 0.37
C ALA A 233 -2.13 5.88 1.80
N TYR A 234 -3.06 5.35 2.61
CA TYR A 234 -2.76 4.83 3.94
C TYR A 234 -1.78 3.66 3.91
N ARG A 235 -1.89 2.76 2.92
CA ARG A 235 -0.92 1.65 2.75
C ARG A 235 0.48 2.17 2.44
N ARG A 236 0.62 3.29 1.72
CA ARG A 236 1.91 3.92 1.44
C ARG A 236 2.53 4.62 2.66
N LEU A 237 1.72 5.04 3.63
CA LEU A 237 2.19 5.59 4.90
C LEU A 237 2.63 4.54 5.91
N GLU A 238 2.13 3.31 5.78
CA GLU A 238 2.67 2.24 6.59
C GLU A 238 4.17 2.12 6.27
N PRO A 239 5.07 2.19 7.27
CA PRO A 239 6.46 1.87 7.00
C PRO A 239 6.48 0.49 6.36
N GLU A 240 7.16 0.37 5.21
CA GLU A 240 7.36 -0.93 4.58
C GLU A 240 7.91 -1.83 5.69
N LYS A 241 7.08 -2.77 6.17
CA LYS A 241 7.49 -3.63 7.26
C LYS A 241 8.76 -4.32 6.79
N GLU A 242 9.86 -4.14 7.52
CA GLU A 242 10.97 -5.07 7.47
C GLU A 242 10.32 -6.45 7.53
N ALA A 243 10.43 -7.19 6.44
CA ALA A 243 9.92 -8.54 6.42
C ALA A 243 10.90 -9.45 5.68
N PRO A 244 10.85 -10.75 6.00
CA PRO A 244 11.87 -11.67 5.58
C PRO A 244 11.92 -11.79 4.05
N VAL A 245 13.14 -11.97 3.52
CA VAL A 245 13.40 -12.20 2.10
C VAL A 245 14.04 -13.56 1.90
N LEU A 246 13.45 -14.36 1.01
CA LEU A 246 14.04 -15.60 0.54
C LEU A 246 14.83 -15.32 -0.76
N LEU A 247 16.07 -15.78 -0.79
CA LEU A 247 16.91 -15.79 -1.99
C LEU A 247 17.09 -17.22 -2.47
N ILE A 248 16.92 -17.45 -3.77
CA ILE A 248 17.15 -18.73 -4.44
C ILE A 248 18.16 -18.54 -5.55
N ALA A 249 19.25 -19.30 -5.57
CA ALA A 249 20.26 -19.21 -6.63
C ALA A 249 20.64 -20.58 -7.21
N GLY A 250 20.35 -20.81 -8.49
CA GLY A 250 20.81 -21.98 -9.24
C GLY A 250 21.96 -21.69 -10.22
N SER A 251 22.31 -20.41 -10.38
CA SER A 251 23.30 -19.97 -11.38
C SER A 251 24.75 -20.28 -10.98
N LEU A 252 25.54 -20.74 -11.97
CA LEU A 252 26.97 -21.05 -11.87
C LEU A 252 27.87 -19.98 -12.52
N THR A 253 27.32 -18.85 -12.97
CA THR A 253 28.10 -17.75 -13.55
C THR A 253 29.04 -17.13 -12.52
N LYS A 254 30.16 -16.53 -12.96
CA LYS A 254 31.11 -15.82 -12.08
C LYS A 254 30.43 -14.79 -11.17
N GLN A 255 29.47 -14.03 -11.73
CA GLN A 255 28.71 -13.00 -11.02
C GLN A 255 27.87 -13.58 -9.88
N SER A 256 27.05 -14.59 -10.16
CA SER A 256 26.28 -15.30 -9.11
C SER A 256 27.16 -15.90 -8.02
N ILE A 257 28.32 -16.47 -8.38
CA ILE A 257 29.27 -17.02 -7.40
C ILE A 257 29.82 -15.90 -6.50
N SER A 258 30.23 -14.76 -7.07
CA SER A 258 30.73 -13.63 -6.28
C SER A 258 29.66 -13.04 -5.35
N GLN A 259 28.40 -13.00 -5.80
CA GLN A 259 27.27 -12.51 -5.00
C GLN A 259 26.96 -13.44 -3.82
N THR A 260 26.98 -14.76 -4.04
CA THR A 260 26.82 -15.76 -2.97
C THR A 260 27.97 -15.68 -1.97
N GLU A 261 29.21 -15.52 -2.44
CA GLU A 261 30.37 -15.42 -1.56
C GLU A 261 30.37 -14.15 -0.71
N LEU A 262 29.91 -13.02 -1.27
CA LEU A 262 29.72 -11.79 -0.49
C LEU A 262 28.75 -12.01 0.67
N LEU A 263 27.59 -12.63 0.41
CA LEU A 263 26.62 -12.94 1.47
C LEU A 263 27.22 -13.87 2.53
N ARG A 264 28.04 -14.85 2.12
CA ARG A 264 28.74 -15.77 3.03
C ARG A 264 29.70 -15.02 3.94
N ARG A 265 30.54 -14.14 3.38
CA ARG A 265 31.48 -13.30 4.15
C ARG A 265 30.79 -12.38 5.14
N LYS A 266 29.58 -11.91 4.81
CA LYS A 266 28.74 -11.08 5.69
C LYS A 266 27.98 -11.86 6.77
N GLY A 267 28.11 -13.19 6.81
CA GLY A 267 27.49 -14.03 7.83
C GLY A 267 25.98 -14.23 7.66
N TYR A 268 25.44 -14.00 6.46
CA TYR A 268 24.03 -14.32 6.21
C TYR A 268 23.78 -15.85 6.30
N PRO A 269 22.60 -16.29 6.73
CA PRO A 269 22.20 -17.69 6.64
C PRO A 269 22.19 -18.18 5.19
N ILE A 270 23.07 -19.14 4.88
CA ILE A 270 23.20 -19.74 3.56
C ILE A 270 23.10 -21.26 3.67
N PHE A 271 22.20 -21.85 2.89
CA PHE A 271 22.01 -23.29 2.82
C PHE A 271 22.33 -23.78 1.40
N THR A 272 23.40 -24.56 1.30
CA THR A 272 23.85 -25.14 0.04
C THR A 272 23.14 -26.47 -0.21
N PHE A 273 22.58 -26.60 -1.41
CA PHE A 273 21.99 -27.82 -1.95
C PHE A 273 23.09 -28.72 -2.51
N ASP A 274 23.20 -29.93 -1.96
CA ASP A 274 24.06 -30.98 -2.49
C ASP A 274 23.44 -31.60 -3.75
N THR A 275 23.92 -31.17 -4.91
CA THR A 275 23.38 -31.60 -6.21
C THR A 275 23.72 -33.04 -6.57
N GLU A 276 24.59 -33.73 -5.83
CA GLU A 276 24.83 -35.16 -6.06
C GLU A 276 23.64 -36.02 -5.61
N THR A 277 22.73 -35.49 -4.79
CA THR A 277 21.51 -36.17 -4.34
C THR A 277 20.43 -36.31 -5.42
N ILE A 278 20.50 -35.57 -6.53
CA ILE A 278 19.45 -35.56 -7.58
C ILE A 278 19.24 -36.89 -8.31
N PHE A 279 20.14 -37.85 -8.10
CA PHE A 279 20.13 -39.16 -8.74
C PHE A 279 19.42 -40.24 -7.92
N ASP A 280 19.15 -39.97 -6.64
CA ASP A 280 18.41 -40.87 -5.74
C ASP A 280 17.21 -40.13 -5.13
N GLU A 281 15.99 -40.65 -5.34
CA GLU A 281 14.76 -39.97 -4.92
C GLU A 281 14.66 -39.81 -3.40
N LYS A 282 15.17 -40.77 -2.63
CA LYS A 282 15.13 -40.69 -1.16
C LYS A 282 16.13 -39.65 -0.65
N ALA A 283 17.33 -39.61 -1.23
CA ALA A 283 18.36 -38.63 -0.92
C ALA A 283 17.88 -37.22 -1.29
N LEU A 284 17.29 -37.04 -2.48
CA LEU A 284 16.74 -35.76 -2.92
C LEU A 284 15.61 -35.27 -2.02
N ALA A 285 14.68 -36.15 -1.62
CA ALA A 285 13.60 -35.80 -0.71
C ALA A 285 14.09 -35.42 0.70
N ALA A 286 15.11 -36.12 1.21
CA ALA A 286 15.76 -35.78 2.48
C ALA A 286 16.46 -34.41 2.40
N GLU A 287 17.14 -34.14 1.30
CA GLU A 287 17.84 -32.89 1.05
C GLU A 287 16.87 -31.71 0.90
N GLU A 288 15.78 -31.88 0.14
CA GLU A 288 14.71 -30.89 0.02
C GLU A 288 14.09 -30.54 1.38
N ARG A 289 13.86 -31.55 2.23
CA ARG A 289 13.38 -31.34 3.61
C ARG A 289 14.39 -30.57 4.43
N ARG A 290 15.67 -30.95 4.40
CA ARG A 290 16.75 -30.28 5.14
C ARG A 290 16.85 -28.81 4.77
N LEU A 291 16.85 -28.50 3.47
CA LEU A 291 16.92 -27.12 2.97
C LEU A 291 15.70 -26.31 3.40
N THR A 292 14.50 -26.89 3.28
CA THR A 292 13.24 -26.24 3.67
C THR A 292 13.20 -25.95 5.16
N GLU A 293 13.53 -26.92 6.01
CA GLU A 293 13.53 -26.75 7.47
C GLU A 293 14.55 -25.70 7.92
N SER A 294 15.75 -25.74 7.33
CA SER A 294 16.80 -24.77 7.64
C SER A 294 16.39 -23.35 7.26
N ALA A 295 15.80 -23.18 6.06
CA ALA A 295 15.32 -21.87 5.60
C ALA A 295 14.13 -21.36 6.41
N VAL A 296 13.16 -22.22 6.74
CA VAL A 296 12.02 -21.85 7.60
C VAL A 296 12.51 -21.43 8.99
N ASN A 297 13.41 -22.18 9.61
CA ASN A 297 13.93 -21.85 10.93
C ASN A 297 14.68 -20.51 10.93
N ALA A 298 15.47 -20.23 9.88
CA ALA A 298 16.19 -18.98 9.73
C ALA A 298 15.26 -17.77 9.46
N LEU A 299 14.17 -17.96 8.71
CA LEU A 299 13.20 -16.91 8.41
C LEU A 299 12.19 -16.66 9.55
N SER A 300 11.92 -17.65 10.40
CA SER A 300 10.94 -17.57 11.49
C SER A 300 11.55 -17.35 12.88
N GLY A 301 12.88 -17.18 12.99
CA GLY A 301 13.58 -16.98 14.26
C GLY A 301 13.29 -15.63 14.94
N SER A 302 13.89 -15.41 16.12
CA SER A 302 13.64 -14.23 16.97
C SER A 302 14.01 -12.86 16.34
N ASN A 303 14.78 -12.83 15.25
CA ASN A 303 15.10 -11.65 14.44
C ASN A 303 14.44 -11.69 13.03
N SER A 304 13.30 -12.37 12.89
CA SER A 304 12.63 -12.70 11.62
C SER A 304 12.15 -11.51 10.80
N SER A 305 11.89 -10.35 11.42
CA SER A 305 11.40 -9.18 10.69
C SER A 305 12.37 -8.76 9.60
N ASN A 306 13.69 -8.80 9.81
CA ASN A 306 14.66 -8.37 8.78
C ASN A 306 15.50 -9.53 8.21
N ALA A 307 15.03 -10.78 8.32
CA ALA A 307 15.82 -11.94 7.94
C ALA A 307 16.03 -12.05 6.42
N MET A 308 17.28 -12.31 6.03
CA MET A 308 17.68 -12.58 4.64
C MET A 308 18.30 -13.98 4.58
N VAL A 309 17.69 -14.89 3.81
CA VAL A 309 18.14 -16.29 3.76
C VAL A 309 18.35 -16.73 2.32
N LEU A 310 19.52 -17.31 2.03
CA LEU A 310 19.84 -17.85 0.70
C LEU A 310 19.82 -19.37 0.70
N VAL A 311 19.06 -19.95 -0.22
CA VAL A 311 19.20 -21.35 -0.64
C VAL A 311 19.82 -21.38 -2.03
N HIS A 312 20.91 -22.13 -2.22
CA HIS A 312 21.59 -22.17 -3.51
C HIS A 312 22.11 -23.55 -3.88
N SER A 313 22.20 -23.85 -5.18
CA SER A 313 22.92 -25.04 -5.66
C SER A 313 24.42 -24.91 -5.41
N VAL A 314 25.10 -26.03 -5.17
CA VAL A 314 26.55 -26.06 -5.05
C VAL A 314 27.25 -25.36 -6.23
N GLN A 315 28.28 -24.57 -5.92
CA GLN A 315 29.04 -23.78 -6.89
C GLN A 315 30.52 -24.18 -6.98
N GLU A 316 30.95 -25.11 -6.12
CA GLU A 316 32.32 -25.65 -6.13
C GLU A 316 32.58 -26.42 -7.43
N LYS A 317 33.62 -26.03 -8.17
CA LYS A 317 33.92 -26.58 -9.51
C LYS A 317 34.00 -28.11 -9.53
N GLU A 318 34.64 -28.72 -8.53
CA GLU A 318 34.78 -30.18 -8.47
C GLU A 318 33.44 -30.88 -8.22
N LYS A 319 32.61 -30.39 -7.29
CA LYS A 319 31.28 -30.97 -7.03
C LYS A 319 30.36 -30.82 -8.24
N VAL A 320 30.37 -29.65 -8.88
CA VAL A 320 29.63 -29.41 -10.14
C VAL A 320 30.08 -30.38 -11.23
N ARG A 321 31.40 -30.59 -11.38
CA ARG A 321 31.95 -31.57 -12.35
C ARG A 321 31.47 -32.98 -12.03
N ARG A 322 31.56 -33.42 -10.77
CA ARG A 322 31.09 -34.75 -10.33
C ARG A 322 29.60 -34.95 -10.59
N THR A 323 28.75 -33.99 -10.25
CA THR A 323 27.31 -34.08 -10.54
C THR A 323 27.07 -34.25 -12.04
N LYS A 324 27.73 -33.45 -12.89
CA LYS A 324 27.58 -33.57 -14.35
C LYS A 324 28.05 -34.93 -14.88
N GLU A 325 29.21 -35.41 -14.44
CA GLU A 325 29.76 -36.70 -14.86
C GLU A 325 28.89 -37.88 -14.42
N THR A 326 28.39 -37.87 -13.18
CA THR A 326 27.47 -38.90 -12.69
C THR A 326 26.17 -38.90 -13.50
N GLY A 327 25.59 -37.73 -13.76
CA GLY A 327 24.35 -37.64 -14.56
C GLY A 327 24.54 -38.14 -15.99
N GLN A 328 25.67 -37.80 -16.63
CA GLN A 328 26.01 -38.32 -17.96
C GLN A 328 26.18 -39.84 -17.97
N LYS A 329 26.83 -40.42 -16.94
CA LYS A 329 26.95 -41.89 -16.79
C LYS A 329 25.60 -42.57 -16.63
N LEU A 330 24.61 -41.88 -16.09
CA LEU A 330 23.22 -42.33 -15.94
C LEU A 330 22.35 -42.01 -17.18
N GLY A 331 22.94 -41.51 -18.26
CA GLY A 331 22.25 -41.21 -19.52
C GLY A 331 21.49 -39.88 -19.54
N LEU A 332 21.69 -39.00 -18.55
CA LEU A 332 21.04 -37.69 -18.50
C LEU A 332 21.84 -36.63 -19.26
N THR A 333 21.10 -35.78 -19.97
CA THR A 333 21.64 -34.56 -20.58
C THR A 333 21.92 -33.48 -19.53
N HIS A 334 22.77 -32.51 -19.88
CA HIS A 334 23.02 -31.35 -19.03
C HIS A 334 21.75 -30.56 -18.69
N GLU A 335 20.80 -30.51 -19.63
CA GLU A 335 19.52 -29.84 -19.44
C GLU A 335 18.63 -30.57 -18.42
N GLU A 336 18.56 -31.89 -18.49
CA GLU A 336 17.80 -32.70 -17.52
C GLU A 336 18.39 -32.60 -16.11
N ILE A 337 19.72 -32.59 -16.00
CA ILE A 337 20.42 -32.34 -14.73
C ILE A 337 20.04 -30.96 -14.19
N GLY A 338 20.10 -29.92 -15.05
CA GLY A 338 19.72 -28.55 -14.70
C GLY A 338 18.26 -28.45 -14.23
N LYS A 339 17.32 -29.08 -14.95
CA LYS A 339 15.89 -29.13 -14.61
C LYS A 339 15.62 -29.83 -13.28
N ARG A 340 16.34 -30.91 -12.96
CA ARG A 340 16.24 -31.58 -11.65
C ARG A 340 16.70 -30.66 -10.53
N ILE A 341 17.80 -29.95 -10.73
CA ILE A 341 18.35 -29.01 -9.75
C ILE A 341 17.40 -27.83 -9.52
N SER A 342 16.96 -27.17 -10.60
CA SER A 342 16.02 -26.04 -10.51
C SER A 342 14.69 -26.48 -9.90
N GLY A 343 14.19 -27.67 -10.25
CA GLY A 343 12.96 -28.23 -9.68
C GLY A 343 13.04 -28.43 -8.17
N CYS A 344 14.18 -28.90 -7.64
CA CYS A 344 14.37 -29.02 -6.19
C CYS A 344 14.37 -27.64 -5.50
N LEU A 345 15.19 -26.70 -5.98
CA LEU A 345 15.23 -25.33 -5.44
C LEU A 345 13.86 -24.66 -5.46
N CYS A 346 13.07 -24.97 -6.47
CA CYS A 346 11.73 -24.46 -6.67
C CYS A 346 10.72 -25.00 -5.65
N ARG A 347 10.72 -26.32 -5.39
CA ARG A 347 9.88 -26.92 -4.35
C ARG A 347 10.27 -26.46 -2.95
N VAL A 348 11.56 -26.26 -2.70
CA VAL A 348 12.05 -25.60 -1.47
C VAL A 348 11.47 -24.19 -1.36
N ALA A 349 11.57 -23.38 -2.42
CA ALA A 349 11.04 -22.01 -2.42
C ALA A 349 9.54 -21.97 -2.10
N ARG A 350 8.73 -22.76 -2.81
CA ARG A 350 7.28 -22.89 -2.55
C ARG A 350 7.00 -23.28 -1.10
N SER A 351 7.67 -24.32 -0.60
CA SER A 351 7.46 -24.83 0.76
C SER A 351 7.81 -23.80 1.83
N VAL A 352 8.89 -23.04 1.63
CA VAL A 352 9.31 -21.97 2.54
C VAL A 352 8.30 -20.82 2.54
N LEU A 353 7.88 -20.32 1.36
CA LEU A 353 6.94 -19.20 1.25
C LEU A 353 5.55 -19.54 1.84
N VAL A 354 5.09 -20.78 1.66
CA VAL A 354 3.83 -21.27 2.25
C VAL A 354 3.94 -21.33 3.78
N ARG A 355 5.01 -21.93 4.31
CA ARG A 355 5.16 -22.18 5.76
C ARG A 355 5.47 -20.93 6.58
N THR A 356 6.19 -19.97 6.00
CA THR A 356 6.62 -18.74 6.70
C THR A 356 5.68 -17.57 6.47
N GLY A 357 4.85 -17.61 5.43
CA GLY A 357 4.10 -16.44 4.97
C GLY A 357 4.98 -15.38 4.30
N CYS A 358 6.27 -15.65 4.05
CA CYS A 358 7.15 -14.75 3.31
C CYS A 358 6.56 -14.49 1.91
N ARG A 359 6.63 -13.23 1.46
CA ARG A 359 6.13 -12.76 0.16
C ARG A 359 7.18 -12.01 -0.65
N ARG A 360 8.46 -12.09 -0.26
CA ARG A 360 9.59 -11.40 -0.92
C ARG A 360 10.60 -12.43 -1.39
N LEU A 361 10.84 -12.47 -2.70
CA LEU A 361 11.62 -13.52 -3.34
C LEU A 361 12.61 -12.93 -4.36
N VAL A 362 13.89 -13.20 -4.17
CA VAL A 362 14.94 -12.92 -5.15
C VAL A 362 15.40 -14.24 -5.76
N VAL A 363 15.38 -14.36 -7.09
CA VAL A 363 15.82 -15.57 -7.80
C VAL A 363 16.97 -15.23 -8.75
N ALA A 364 18.06 -15.99 -8.68
CA ALA A 364 19.23 -15.83 -9.52
C ALA A 364 19.47 -17.05 -10.43
N GLY A 365 19.37 -16.81 -11.73
CA GLY A 365 19.55 -17.78 -12.81
C GLY A 365 18.28 -17.91 -13.66
N GLY A 366 18.40 -17.84 -14.99
CA GLY A 366 17.25 -17.83 -15.90
C GLY A 366 16.36 -19.06 -15.76
N ASP A 367 16.96 -20.26 -15.81
CA ASP A 367 16.22 -21.52 -15.66
C ASP A 367 15.57 -21.66 -14.27
N THR A 368 16.24 -21.17 -13.23
CA THR A 368 15.71 -21.15 -11.87
C THR A 368 14.55 -20.18 -11.74
N SER A 369 14.66 -18.98 -12.31
CA SER A 369 13.58 -18.00 -12.36
C SER A 369 12.35 -18.56 -13.08
N ALA A 370 12.55 -19.15 -14.26
CA ALA A 370 11.45 -19.75 -15.03
C ALA A 370 10.75 -20.90 -14.28
N ALA A 371 11.53 -21.80 -13.66
CA ALA A 371 10.99 -22.89 -12.86
C ALA A 371 10.18 -22.37 -11.65
N VAL A 372 10.74 -21.40 -10.91
CA VAL A 372 10.10 -20.79 -9.74
C VAL A 372 8.81 -20.07 -10.11
N THR A 373 8.79 -19.30 -11.19
CA THR A 373 7.56 -18.63 -11.63
C THR A 373 6.47 -19.62 -12.04
N GLY A 374 6.86 -20.74 -12.66
CA GLY A 374 5.92 -21.79 -13.06
C GLY A 374 5.30 -22.52 -11.87
N GLU A 375 6.12 -22.99 -10.92
CA GLU A 375 5.66 -23.73 -9.73
C GLU A 375 4.83 -22.89 -8.78
N LEU A 376 5.14 -21.59 -8.67
CA LEU A 376 4.36 -20.64 -7.88
C LEU A 376 3.11 -20.16 -8.61
N GLU A 377 2.90 -20.58 -9.86
CA GLU A 377 1.77 -20.19 -10.70
C GLU A 377 1.63 -18.65 -10.79
N ILE A 378 2.76 -17.97 -10.95
CA ILE A 378 2.79 -16.51 -11.13
C ILE A 378 2.29 -16.20 -12.54
N TYR A 379 1.05 -15.71 -12.65
CA TYR A 379 0.37 -15.48 -13.93
C TYR A 379 0.41 -14.02 -14.40
N ARG A 380 0.83 -13.09 -13.54
CA ARG A 380 1.02 -11.67 -13.85
C ARG A 380 2.24 -11.14 -13.11
N MET A 381 3.06 -10.33 -13.78
CA MET A 381 4.16 -9.58 -13.16
C MET A 381 4.06 -8.12 -13.61
N GLU A 382 3.97 -7.21 -12.63
CA GLU A 382 4.00 -5.77 -12.85
C GLU A 382 5.43 -5.26 -12.63
N ILE A 383 5.97 -4.57 -13.64
CA ILE A 383 7.34 -4.05 -13.61
C ILE A 383 7.40 -2.79 -12.74
N GLY A 384 8.24 -2.83 -11.71
CA GLY A 384 8.55 -1.70 -10.84
C GLY A 384 9.88 -1.03 -11.18
N GLU A 385 10.52 -0.41 -10.19
CA GLU A 385 11.78 0.31 -10.38
C GLU A 385 12.94 -0.63 -10.73
N GLU A 386 13.88 -0.11 -11.53
CA GLU A 386 15.12 -0.80 -11.86
C GLU A 386 16.12 -0.73 -10.70
N ILE A 387 16.51 -1.89 -10.15
CA ILE A 387 17.47 -1.95 -9.03
C ILE A 387 18.89 -1.75 -9.55
N GLU A 388 19.23 -2.45 -10.63
CA GLU A 388 20.47 -2.31 -11.41
C GLU A 388 20.16 -2.62 -12.89
N PRO A 389 21.02 -2.21 -13.84
CA PRO A 389 20.73 -2.33 -15.27
C PRO A 389 20.22 -3.71 -15.69
N GLY A 390 19.00 -3.73 -16.23
CA GLY A 390 18.30 -4.92 -16.72
C GLY A 390 17.67 -5.81 -15.65
N VAL A 391 17.59 -5.37 -14.38
CA VAL A 391 16.97 -6.15 -13.29
C VAL A 391 16.03 -5.28 -12.45
N PRO A 392 14.72 -5.25 -12.78
CA PRO A 392 13.73 -4.53 -12.00
C PRO A 392 13.20 -5.33 -10.80
N ALA A 393 12.69 -4.61 -9.82
CA ALA A 393 11.74 -5.15 -8.86
C ALA A 393 10.38 -5.32 -9.53
N MET A 394 9.60 -6.31 -9.10
CA MET A 394 8.30 -6.62 -9.68
C MET A 394 7.28 -7.01 -8.61
N THR A 395 6.00 -6.75 -8.88
CA THR A 395 4.90 -7.36 -8.13
C THR A 395 4.31 -8.50 -8.95
N GLY A 396 4.47 -9.74 -8.49
CA GLY A 396 3.90 -10.94 -9.09
C GLY A 396 2.57 -11.33 -8.46
N THR A 397 1.57 -11.68 -9.27
CA THR A 397 0.29 -12.24 -8.79
C THR A 397 0.30 -13.75 -8.94
N ALA A 398 0.05 -14.47 -7.84
CA ALA A 398 0.01 -15.93 -7.77
C ALA A 398 -1.16 -16.41 -6.90
N ASN A 399 -1.44 -17.72 -6.92
CA ASN A 399 -2.41 -18.35 -6.01
C ASN A 399 -2.03 -18.19 -4.52
N LEU A 400 -0.74 -17.98 -4.23
CA LEU A 400 -0.23 -17.70 -2.88
C LEU A 400 -0.49 -16.24 -2.42
N GLY A 401 -1.03 -15.39 -3.31
CA GLY A 401 -1.21 -13.96 -3.13
C GLY A 401 -0.19 -13.13 -3.93
N GLU A 402 -0.08 -11.84 -3.62
CA GLU A 402 0.93 -10.97 -4.21
C GLU A 402 2.33 -11.27 -3.66
N LEU A 403 3.31 -11.34 -4.56
CA LEU A 403 4.71 -11.56 -4.28
C LEU A 403 5.51 -10.36 -4.77
N GLN A 404 6.45 -9.90 -3.95
CA GLN A 404 7.50 -8.98 -4.37
C GLN A 404 8.68 -9.78 -4.90
N LEU A 405 9.04 -9.56 -6.17
CA LEU A 405 9.93 -10.42 -6.94
C LEU A 405 11.11 -9.65 -7.51
N VAL A 406 12.27 -10.29 -7.51
CA VAL A 406 13.42 -9.89 -8.35
C VAL A 406 13.92 -11.13 -9.07
N LEU A 407 13.87 -11.12 -10.40
CA LEU A 407 14.33 -12.23 -11.24
C LEU A 407 15.59 -11.79 -11.98
N LYS A 408 16.74 -12.32 -11.57
CA LYS A 408 18.06 -11.92 -12.04
C LYS A 408 18.65 -12.97 -12.95
N SER A 409 18.99 -12.59 -14.19
CA SER A 409 19.83 -13.43 -15.05
C SER A 409 21.20 -13.69 -14.38
N GLY A 410 21.78 -14.87 -14.62
CA GLY A 410 23.02 -15.29 -13.95
C GLY A 410 24.15 -14.27 -14.08
N SER A 411 24.37 -13.74 -15.28
CA SER A 411 25.48 -12.81 -15.59
C SER A 411 25.24 -11.35 -15.16
N PHE A 412 24.07 -11.02 -14.62
CA PHE A 412 23.68 -9.64 -14.32
C PHE A 412 23.98 -9.26 -12.86
N GLY A 413 24.04 -7.94 -12.64
CA GLY A 413 24.21 -7.34 -11.33
C GLY A 413 25.65 -7.28 -10.83
N SER A 414 25.94 -6.29 -10.00
CA SER A 414 27.18 -6.12 -9.27
C SER A 414 27.41 -7.24 -8.23
N GLU A 415 28.59 -7.28 -7.61
CA GLU A 415 28.88 -8.22 -6.50
C GLU A 415 27.91 -8.05 -5.32
N PHE A 416 27.36 -6.84 -5.14
CA PHE A 416 26.41 -6.49 -4.08
C PHE A 416 24.95 -6.77 -4.43
N PHE A 417 24.67 -7.22 -5.67
CA PHE A 417 23.31 -7.21 -6.20
C PHE A 417 22.32 -8.02 -5.36
N LEU A 418 22.67 -9.23 -4.90
CA LEU A 418 21.73 -10.06 -4.12
C LEU A 418 21.34 -9.39 -2.80
N GLU A 419 22.29 -8.77 -2.12
CA GLU A 419 22.03 -7.99 -0.90
C GLU A 419 21.19 -6.75 -1.22
N LYS A 420 21.57 -6.00 -2.27
CA LYS A 420 20.86 -4.79 -2.70
C LYS A 420 19.41 -5.09 -3.06
N ALA A 421 19.17 -6.17 -3.80
CA ALA A 421 17.84 -6.61 -4.20
C ALA A 421 17.00 -7.01 -2.98
N ALA A 422 17.57 -7.78 -2.05
CA ALA A 422 16.86 -8.17 -0.84
C ALA A 422 16.51 -6.96 0.05
N ARG A 423 17.46 -6.04 0.26
CA ARG A 423 17.23 -4.79 1.00
C ARG A 423 16.20 -3.88 0.32
N TYR A 424 16.26 -3.78 -1.01
CA TYR A 424 15.24 -3.05 -1.78
C TYR A 424 13.85 -3.65 -1.53
N LEU A 425 13.71 -4.99 -1.59
CA LEU A 425 12.44 -5.64 -1.27
C LEU A 425 12.02 -5.43 0.19
N GLN A 426 12.95 -5.21 1.12
CA GLN A 426 12.67 -4.88 2.54
C GLN A 426 12.27 -3.42 2.77
N GLY A 427 12.35 -2.56 1.75
CA GLY A 427 12.01 -1.14 1.79
C GLY A 427 13.18 -0.19 1.94
N GLU A 428 14.42 -0.70 1.95
CA GLU A 428 15.63 0.13 1.94
C GLU A 428 15.96 0.58 0.50
N ARG A 429 15.32 1.66 0.02
CA ARG A 429 15.51 2.19 -1.34
C ARG A 429 16.86 2.89 -1.58
N ALA A 430 17.55 3.30 -0.51
CA ALA A 430 18.87 3.93 -0.57
C ALA A 430 19.98 2.94 -0.16
N PHE A 431 20.51 2.17 -1.12
CA PHE A 431 21.67 1.31 -0.89
C PHE A 431 22.95 1.93 -1.48
N ASP A 432 23.79 2.56 -0.65
CA ASP A 432 25.07 3.09 -1.11
C ASP A 432 26.18 2.02 -1.13
N SER A 433 26.45 1.52 -2.33
CA SER A 433 27.53 0.56 -2.60
C SER A 433 28.94 1.11 -2.30
N ARG A 434 29.15 2.43 -2.24
CA ARG A 434 30.46 3.06 -1.98
C ARG A 434 30.85 2.96 -0.51
N GLU A 435 29.91 3.14 0.40
CA GLU A 435 30.12 3.07 1.85
C GLU A 435 30.44 1.63 2.31
N GLN A 436 29.82 0.64 1.68
CA GLN A 436 30.05 -0.79 1.95
C GLN A 436 31.43 -1.27 1.46
N ARG A 437 31.93 -0.75 0.33
CA ARG A 437 33.30 -1.05 -0.17
C ARG A 437 34.40 -0.60 0.79
N ALA A 438 34.16 0.47 1.55
CA ALA A 438 35.10 0.95 2.58
C ALA A 438 35.13 0.01 3.80
N LYS A 439 33.98 -0.51 4.23
CA LYS A 439 33.86 -1.44 5.36
C LYS A 439 34.43 -2.83 5.09
N VAL A 440 34.32 -3.33 3.85
CA VAL A 440 34.88 -4.64 3.44
C VAL A 440 36.41 -4.62 3.25
N LYS A 441 37.02 -3.45 3.05
CA LYS A 441 38.50 -3.32 2.96
C LYS A 441 39.21 -3.23 4.31
N LEU A 442 38.47 -3.07 5.41
CA LEU A 442 38.99 -2.86 6.76
C LEU A 442 38.79 -4.09 7.68
N ALA A 443 38.17 -5.16 7.18
CA ALA A 443 38.01 -6.46 7.82
C ALA A 443 38.67 -7.52 6.93
#